data_AF-A0AAW8KCT7-F1
#
_entry.id   AF-A0AAW8KCT7-F1
#
_cell.length_a   1.000
_cell.length_b   1.000
_cell.length_c   1.000
_cell.angle_alpha   90.00
_cell.angle_beta   90.00
_cell.angle_gamma   90.00
#
_symmetry.space_group_name_H-M   'P 1'
#
loop_
_entity.id
_entity.type
_entity.pdbx_description
1 polymer ?
#
loop_
_entity_poly.entity_id
_entity_poly.type
_entity_poly.pdbx_seq_one_letter_code
_entity_poly.pdbx_strand_id
1 'polypeptide(L)'
;MGESAKILNPNKKVLMPDMLADCAMAHMATKEKVLKMKESVDDLAVVCYINSTAALKTVSDVCVTSSNAVDIVRKLPQKNIFFIPDQNL
;
A
#
# COMPACT_ATOMS: atom_id res chain seq x y z
N MET A 1 -1.51 -9.91 -2.89
CA MET A 1 -0.50 -10.16 -3.96
C MET A 1 -1.14 -10.49 -5.31
N GLY A 2 -2.14 -11.39 -5.39
CA GLY A 2 -2.84 -11.70 -6.66
C GLY A 2 -3.42 -10.46 -7.35
N GLU A 3 -4.04 -9.55 -6.58
CA GLU A 3 -4.50 -8.25 -7.08
C GLU A 3 -3.37 -7.42 -7.71
N SER A 4 -2.19 -7.34 -7.07
CA SER A 4 -1.03 -6.62 -7.62
C SER A 4 -0.58 -7.22 -8.96
N ALA A 5 -0.55 -8.55 -9.07
CA ALA A 5 -0.23 -9.22 -10.33
C ALA A 5 -1.23 -8.87 -11.44
N LYS A 6 -2.53 -8.77 -11.09
CA LYS A 6 -3.60 -8.38 -12.01
C LYS A 6 -3.53 -6.90 -12.41
N ILE A 7 -3.21 -6.00 -11.47
CA ILE A 7 -3.00 -4.57 -11.74
C ILE A 7 -1.88 -4.38 -12.77
N LEU A 8 -0.76 -5.10 -12.62
CA LEU A 8 0.37 -5.04 -13.55
C LEU A 8 0.13 -5.76 -14.88
N ASN A 9 -0.86 -6.65 -14.95
CA ASN A 9 -1.18 -7.44 -16.14
C ASN A 9 -2.69 -7.36 -16.45
N PRO A 10 -3.22 -6.18 -16.79
CA PRO A 10 -4.67 -5.95 -16.87
C PRO A 10 -5.36 -6.87 -17.89
N ASN A 11 -4.67 -7.22 -18.97
CA ASN A 11 -5.21 -8.05 -20.05
C ASN A 11 -4.97 -9.56 -19.87
N LYS A 12 -4.16 -9.97 -18.88
CA LYS A 12 -3.89 -11.40 -18.65
C LYS A 12 -4.86 -11.97 -17.62
N LYS A 13 -5.11 -13.28 -17.73
CA LYS A 13 -5.82 -14.03 -16.71
C LYS A 13 -4.84 -14.33 -15.56
N VAL A 14 -5.17 -13.86 -14.37
CA VAL A 14 -4.46 -14.19 -13.12
C VAL A 14 -5.36 -15.14 -12.35
N LEU A 15 -4.80 -16.25 -11.88
CA LEU A 15 -5.54 -17.30 -11.19
C LEU A 15 -5.14 -17.33 -9.71
N MET A 16 -6.14 -17.34 -8.83
CA MET A 16 -5.97 -17.63 -7.40
C MET A 16 -6.52 -19.05 -7.16
N PRO A 17 -5.69 -20.03 -6.77
CA PRO A 17 -6.15 -21.39 -6.52
C PRO A 17 -7.16 -21.48 -5.36
N ASP A 18 -6.98 -20.62 -4.35
CA ASP A 18 -7.90 -20.45 -3.23
C ASP A 18 -8.29 -18.97 -3.13
N MET A 19 -9.59 -18.70 -3.19
CA MET A 19 -10.13 -17.34 -3.12
C MET A 19 -10.09 -16.75 -1.70
N LEU A 20 -9.87 -17.58 -0.67
CA LEU A 20 -9.76 -17.17 0.72
C LEU A 20 -8.30 -16.92 1.16
N ALA A 21 -7.33 -17.20 0.28
CA ALA A 21 -5.91 -16.94 0.56
C ALA A 21 -5.64 -15.43 0.60
N ASP A 22 -5.66 -14.86 1.79
CA ASP A 22 -5.58 -13.43 2.03
C ASP A 22 -4.64 -13.06 3.19
N CYS A 23 -4.25 -11.78 3.27
CA CYS A 23 -3.39 -11.24 4.31
C CYS A 23 -4.23 -10.45 5.32
N ALA A 24 -4.35 -10.95 6.56
CA ALA A 24 -5.09 -10.26 7.62
C ALA A 24 -4.59 -8.82 7.86
N MET A 25 -3.28 -8.59 7.72
CA MET A 25 -2.65 -7.28 7.89
C MET A 25 -3.10 -6.26 6.83
N ALA A 26 -3.42 -6.70 5.61
CA ALA A 26 -3.86 -5.82 4.53
C ALA A 26 -5.17 -5.08 4.84
N HIS A 27 -5.94 -5.58 5.81
CA HIS A 27 -7.22 -5.04 6.27
C HIS A 27 -7.11 -4.16 7.52
N MET A 28 -5.90 -3.97 8.06
CA MET A 28 -5.68 -3.13 9.25
C MET A 28 -5.76 -1.62 8.95
N ALA A 29 -5.70 -1.23 7.67
CA ALA A 29 -5.88 0.15 7.23
C ALA A 29 -7.14 0.27 6.36
N THR A 30 -7.77 1.44 6.38
CA THR A 30 -8.95 1.75 5.56
C THR A 30 -8.71 2.97 4.69
N LYS A 31 -9.34 3.00 3.51
CA LYS A 31 -9.21 4.10 2.56
C LYS A 31 -9.64 5.43 3.18
N GLU A 32 -10.69 5.41 3.99
CA GLU A 32 -11.25 6.56 4.67
C GLU A 32 -10.26 7.16 5.67
N LYS A 33 -9.53 6.31 6.42
CA LYS A 33 -8.50 6.78 7.36
C LYS A 33 -7.33 7.42 6.63
N VAL A 34 -6.91 6.85 5.50
CA VAL A 34 -5.84 7.42 4.67
C VAL A 34 -6.25 8.80 4.12
N LEU A 35 -7.45 8.93 3.58
CA LEU A 35 -7.94 10.20 3.04
C LEU A 35 -8.01 11.29 4.13
N LYS A 36 -8.55 10.96 5.31
CA LYS A 36 -8.56 11.88 6.46
C LYS A 36 -7.15 12.32 6.88
N MET A 37 -6.19 11.40 6.88
CA MET A 37 -4.79 11.74 7.20
C MET A 37 -4.21 12.71 6.18
N LYS A 38 -4.44 12.50 4.88
CA LYS A 38 -3.99 13.41 3.80
C LYS A 38 -4.61 14.81 3.91
N GLU A 39 -5.84 14.92 4.45
CA GLU A 39 -6.48 16.22 4.70
C GLU A 39 -5.92 16.93 5.95
N SER A 40 -5.48 16.16 6.95
CA SER A 40 -5.05 16.69 8.25
C SER A 40 -3.56 17.04 8.35
N VAL A 41 -2.72 16.52 7.45
CA VAL A 41 -1.28 16.70 7.49
C VAL A 41 -0.79 17.22 6.15
N ASP A 42 -0.29 18.46 6.15
CA ASP A 42 0.40 19.03 5.00
C ASP A 42 1.71 18.25 4.73
N ASP A 43 2.11 18.20 3.46
CA ASP A 43 3.35 17.52 3.03
C ASP A 43 3.41 16.02 3.43
N LEU A 44 2.27 15.32 3.39
CA LEU A 44 2.18 13.91 3.71
C LEU A 44 2.38 13.02 2.47
N ALA A 45 3.36 12.11 2.53
CA ALA A 45 3.43 10.96 1.63
C ALA A 45 2.85 9.71 2.30
N VAL A 46 1.89 9.08 1.64
CA VAL A 46 1.34 7.79 2.04
C VAL A 46 2.15 6.68 1.39
N VAL A 47 2.85 5.91 2.20
CA VAL A 47 3.68 4.79 1.79
C VAL A 47 2.96 3.50 2.15
N CYS A 48 2.53 2.73 1.15
CA CYS A 48 1.84 1.47 1.40
C CYS A 48 2.74 0.26 1.20
N TYR A 49 2.83 -0.59 2.21
CA TYR A 49 3.42 -1.90 2.08
C TYR A 49 2.58 -2.76 1.12
N ILE A 50 3.25 -3.60 0.32
CA ILE A 50 2.61 -4.43 -0.72
C ILE A 50 1.46 -5.29 -0.17
N ASN A 51 1.54 -5.67 1.10
CA ASN A 51 0.50 -6.32 1.89
C ASN A 51 -0.60 -5.32 2.28
N SER A 52 -1.26 -4.76 1.28
CA SER A 52 -2.40 -3.85 1.35
C SER A 52 -3.40 -4.22 0.25
N THR A 53 -4.67 -3.86 0.42
CA THR A 53 -5.69 -4.04 -0.64
C THR A 53 -5.38 -3.20 -1.88
N ALA A 54 -5.91 -3.60 -3.04
CA ALA A 54 -5.90 -2.77 -4.25
C ALA A 54 -6.55 -1.40 -4.01
N ALA A 55 -7.61 -1.33 -3.20
CA ALA A 55 -8.30 -0.09 -2.86
C ALA A 55 -7.38 0.90 -2.12
N LEU A 56 -6.61 0.45 -1.13
CA LEU A 56 -5.64 1.29 -0.42
C LEU A 56 -4.54 1.81 -1.34
N LYS A 57 -4.08 0.99 -2.29
CA LYS A 57 -3.07 1.41 -3.28
C LYS A 57 -3.54 2.60 -4.12
N THR A 58 -4.86 2.77 -4.35
CA THR A 58 -5.40 3.91 -5.12
C THR A 58 -5.24 5.27 -4.42
N VAL A 59 -5.04 5.28 -3.10
CA VAL A 59 -4.89 6.50 -2.29
C VAL A 59 -3.50 6.64 -1.68
N SER A 60 -2.58 5.77 -2.09
CA SER A 60 -1.18 5.79 -1.66
C SER A 60 -0.31 6.46 -2.72
N ASP A 61 0.76 7.13 -2.30
CA ASP A 61 1.67 7.83 -3.21
C ASP A 61 2.76 6.88 -3.74
N VAL A 62 3.16 5.89 -2.94
CA VAL A 62 4.10 4.85 -3.37
C VAL A 62 3.82 3.52 -2.67
N CYS A 63 4.06 2.41 -3.39
CA CYS A 63 4.01 1.07 -2.83
C CYS A 63 5.42 0.51 -2.63
N VAL A 64 5.67 -0.09 -1.48
CA VAL A 64 6.97 -0.65 -1.09
C VAL A 64 6.86 -2.11 -0.68
N THR A 65 8.00 -2.77 -0.61
CA THR A 65 8.18 -4.09 0.01
C THR A 65 9.20 -3.98 1.14
N SER A 66 9.37 -5.04 1.95
CA SER A 66 10.35 -5.02 3.02
C SER A 66 11.80 -4.87 2.53
N SER A 67 12.09 -5.25 1.29
CA SER A 67 13.44 -5.16 0.73
C SER A 67 13.81 -3.77 0.22
N ASN A 68 12.85 -2.87 0.02
CA ASN A 68 13.11 -1.55 -0.59
C ASN A 68 12.45 -0.37 0.14
N ALA A 69 11.72 -0.60 1.23
CA ALA A 69 11.03 0.45 1.99
C ALA A 69 11.98 1.59 2.39
N VAL A 70 13.12 1.27 3.01
CA VAL A 70 14.10 2.28 3.47
C VAL A 70 14.65 3.09 2.30
N ASP A 71 15.03 2.44 1.20
CA ASP A 71 15.63 3.10 0.04
C ASP A 71 14.66 4.00 -0.71
N ILE A 72 13.37 3.62 -0.76
CA ILE A 72 12.32 4.42 -1.37
C ILE A 72 11.95 5.60 -0.48
N VAL A 73 11.72 5.36 0.82
CA VAL A 73 11.31 6.40 1.78
C VAL A 73 12.36 7.50 1.87
N ARG A 74 13.66 7.16 1.88
CA ARG A 74 14.76 8.14 1.88
C ARG A 74 14.79 9.07 0.67
N LYS A 75 14.14 8.71 -0.44
CA LYS A 75 14.11 9.49 -1.68
C LYS A 75 12.84 10.33 -1.83
N LEU A 76 11.85 10.15 -0.94
CA LEU A 76 10.64 10.95 -0.97
C LEU A 76 10.96 12.40 -0.56
N PRO A 77 10.46 13.40 -1.30
CA PRO A 77 10.67 14.81 -0.94
C PRO A 77 9.91 15.23 0.32
N GLN A 78 8.84 14.51 0.67
CA GLN A 78 7.99 14.77 1.83
C GLN A 78 8.70 14.48 3.14
N LYS A 79 8.49 15.34 4.14
CA LYS A 79 9.01 15.13 5.50
C LYS A 79 8.10 14.23 6.33
N ASN A 80 6.78 14.30 6.09
CA ASN A 80 5.81 13.50 6.82
C ASN A 80 5.50 12.23 6.04
N ILE A 81 5.73 11.08 6.65
CA ILE A 81 5.47 9.77 6.06
C ILE A 81 4.36 9.08 6.83
N PHE A 82 3.28 8.72 6.14
CA PHE A 82 2.27 7.81 6.69
C PHE A 82 2.47 6.41 6.11
N PHE A 83 3.18 5.58 6.88
CA PHE A 83 3.47 4.20 6.51
C PHE A 83 2.32 3.28 6.94
N ILE A 84 1.78 2.50 6.01
CA ILE A 84 0.66 1.58 6.26
C ILE A 84 0.91 0.20 5.63
N PRO A 85 0.30 -0.88 6.15
CA PRO A 85 -0.39 -0.99 7.44
C PRO A 85 0.52 -1.53 8.56
N ASP A 86 1.73 -1.99 8.24
CA ASP A 86 2.65 -2.58 9.21
C ASP A 86 3.40 -1.50 9.98
N GLN A 87 3.25 -1.49 11.31
CA GLN A 87 3.91 -0.54 12.19
C GLN A 87 5.37 -0.92 12.52
N ASN A 88 5.77 -2.17 12.27
CA ASN A 88 7.11 -2.67 12.65
C ASN A 88 8.12 -2.58 11.50
N LEU A 89 7.63 -2.51 10.26
CA LEU A 89 8.47 -2.39 9.06
C LEU A 89 9.03 -0.98 8.90
#